data_AF-A0A8H7CS11-F1
#
_entry.id   AF-A0A8H7CS11-F1
#
_cell.length_a   1.000
_cell.length_b   1.000
_cell.length_c   1.000
_cell.angle_alpha   90.00
_cell.angle_beta   90.00
_cell.angle_gamma   90.00
#
_symmetry.space_group_name_H-M   'P 1'
#
loop_
_entity.id
_entity.type
_entity.pdbx_description
1 polymer ?
#
loop_
_entity_poly.entity_id
_entity_poly.type
_entity_poly.pdbx_seq_one_letter_code
_entity_poly.pdbx_strand_id
1 'polypeptide(L)'
;MSSGDGTTHFPLRNLERILEALDRLDEGVTVFSRACKNAGIKPVYQPFWEGLPYANIFRSITPDVLHQLYQGMVKHLIAWVKECCGEAEIDARCRRLPPNHNIRIFMKGISDLSRVTGREHDQISRFLLGIIIDIRLPNGLSSGRLHSAVRGLLDFVHLAQYPMHTDETLSLLDTALDQFHQNKDIFIELGVRNDFNLPKLHSCRHYVMYIKLYGTTDNYNTEYTERLHIDLAKDAYRSTNFKDEFPQMTLWLERKEKDCIVYERRQLMTKFPTRKSVRIANLIDDYGAKLFREALSRFIAQQNNPTLSAAQIDAEARYLRVPFNAVAVYHRLKFTTPDLYSGDASAHSIVDSVHVEPSRKMEDRRDLPGRFDTVLVNVKDGGLTGTDGGSNVNGATSTDSCQGIVLLKSASYFQSLRMLPRLSFCPA
;
A
#
# COMPACT_ATOMS: atom_id res chain seq x y z
N MET A 1 -35.07 14.74 0.33
CA MET A 1 -34.32 15.51 1.35
C MET A 1 -33.89 16.81 0.72
N SER A 2 -34.09 17.92 1.44
CA SER A 2 -34.06 19.30 0.93
C SER A 2 -32.73 19.69 0.31
N SER A 3 -32.80 20.41 -0.81
CA SER A 3 -31.75 21.31 -1.27
C SER A 3 -31.49 22.37 -0.19
N GLY A 4 -30.22 22.71 0.05
CA GLY A 4 -29.85 23.92 0.79
C GLY A 4 -29.14 23.70 2.14
N ASP A 5 -28.00 24.38 2.23
CA ASP A 5 -27.16 24.68 3.40
C ASP A 5 -26.15 23.63 3.89
N GLY A 6 -24.87 24.01 3.85
CA GLY A 6 -23.70 23.25 4.30
C GLY A 6 -23.63 23.03 5.81
N THR A 7 -24.70 23.39 6.54
CA THR A 7 -24.84 23.26 7.99
C THR A 7 -25.69 22.05 8.41
N THR A 8 -26.22 21.27 7.46
CA THR A 8 -27.06 20.11 7.78
C THR A 8 -26.21 18.99 8.39
N HIS A 9 -26.15 18.93 9.73
CA HIS A 9 -25.45 17.88 10.45
C HIS A 9 -26.20 16.54 10.27
N PHE A 10 -25.53 15.54 9.71
CA PHE A 10 -26.04 14.19 9.59
C PHE A 10 -25.43 13.33 10.70
N PRO A 11 -26.08 13.20 11.88
CA PRO A 11 -25.53 12.37 12.93
C PRO A 11 -25.55 10.90 12.51
N LEU A 12 -24.56 10.13 12.97
CA LEU A 12 -24.65 8.68 12.93
C LEU A 12 -25.88 8.20 13.70
N ARG A 13 -26.36 7.00 13.36
CA ARG A 13 -27.48 6.39 14.09
C ARG A 13 -27.11 6.21 15.56
N ASN A 14 -28.06 6.51 16.44
CA ASN A 14 -27.90 6.34 17.89
C ASN A 14 -28.06 4.85 18.24
N LEU A 15 -27.02 4.26 18.83
CA LEU A 15 -26.97 2.83 19.16
C LEU A 15 -27.99 2.45 20.25
N GLU A 16 -28.14 3.26 21.30
CA GLU A 16 -29.08 3.01 22.39
C GLU A 16 -30.52 2.92 21.86
N ARG A 17 -30.93 3.89 21.04
CA ARG A 17 -32.25 3.89 20.39
C ARG A 17 -32.48 2.69 19.47
N ILE A 18 -31.41 2.11 18.94
CA ILE A 18 -31.46 0.93 18.09
C ILE A 18 -31.62 -0.32 18.93
N LEU A 19 -30.85 -0.46 20.02
CA LEU A 19 -30.98 -1.57 20.97
C LEU A 19 -32.38 -1.56 21.60
N GLU A 20 -32.86 -0.39 22.04
CA GLU A 20 -34.24 -0.22 22.51
C GLU A 20 -35.28 -0.64 21.46
N ALA A 21 -35.02 -0.41 20.16
CA ALA A 21 -35.94 -0.83 19.11
C ALA A 21 -35.88 -2.35 18.87
N LEU A 22 -34.73 -2.99 19.09
CA LEU A 22 -34.54 -4.42 18.94
C LEU A 22 -35.21 -5.21 20.07
N ASP A 23 -35.15 -4.70 21.30
CA ASP A 23 -35.78 -5.29 22.50
C ASP A 23 -37.31 -5.36 22.41
N ARG A 24 -37.94 -4.58 21.52
CA ARG A 24 -39.41 -4.53 21.37
C ARG A 24 -40.00 -5.68 20.56
N LEU A 25 -39.21 -6.71 20.27
CA LEU A 25 -39.69 -7.87 19.55
C LEU A 25 -40.83 -8.58 20.31
N ASP A 26 -40.68 -8.70 21.63
CA ASP A 26 -41.65 -9.37 22.51
C ASP A 26 -43.00 -8.62 22.59
N GLU A 27 -43.03 -7.34 22.21
CA GLU A 27 -44.26 -6.53 22.10
C GLU A 27 -45.05 -6.81 20.80
N GLY A 28 -44.53 -7.67 19.92
CA GLY A 28 -45.17 -8.11 18.68
C GLY A 28 -44.57 -7.50 17.40
N VAL A 29 -44.70 -8.25 16.30
CA VAL A 29 -44.01 -7.98 15.01
C VAL A 29 -44.31 -6.59 14.44
N THR A 30 -45.55 -6.11 14.57
CA THR A 30 -45.94 -4.78 14.06
C THR A 30 -45.30 -3.64 14.85
N VAL A 31 -45.19 -3.81 16.17
CA VAL A 31 -44.57 -2.83 17.07
C VAL A 31 -43.06 -2.80 16.83
N PHE A 32 -42.44 -3.97 16.78
CA PHE A 32 -41.03 -4.16 16.43
C PHE A 32 -40.68 -3.51 15.08
N SER A 33 -41.41 -3.85 14.01
CA SER A 33 -41.16 -3.30 12.67
C SER A 33 -41.26 -1.76 12.64
N ARG A 34 -42.23 -1.19 13.38
CA ARG A 34 -42.39 0.25 13.51
C ARG A 34 -41.24 0.88 14.32
N ALA A 35 -40.83 0.27 15.42
CA ALA A 35 -39.71 0.73 16.23
C ALA A 35 -38.41 0.75 15.41
N CYS A 36 -38.09 -0.35 14.70
CA CYS A 36 -36.94 -0.42 13.81
C CYS A 36 -36.99 0.64 12.71
N LYS A 37 -38.15 0.85 12.08
CA LYS A 37 -38.32 1.89 11.06
C LYS A 37 -38.08 3.29 11.62
N ASN A 38 -38.58 3.59 12.82
CA ASN A 38 -38.38 4.86 13.51
C ASN A 38 -36.92 5.08 13.93
N ALA A 39 -36.20 4.00 14.25
CA ALA A 39 -34.76 4.01 14.49
C ALA A 39 -33.91 4.01 13.20
N GLY A 40 -34.55 3.93 12.02
CA GLY A 40 -33.89 3.97 10.72
C GLY A 40 -33.11 2.70 10.36
N ILE A 41 -33.48 1.56 10.93
CA ILE A 41 -32.86 0.24 10.68
C ILE A 41 -33.88 -0.74 10.08
N LYS A 42 -33.37 -1.82 9.48
CA LYS A 42 -34.21 -2.93 9.06
C LYS A 42 -34.57 -3.79 10.28
N PRO A 43 -35.80 -4.35 10.35
CA PRO A 43 -36.21 -5.24 11.41
C PRO A 43 -35.54 -6.61 11.24
N VAL A 44 -34.32 -6.74 11.76
CA VAL A 44 -33.55 -7.99 11.77
C VAL A 44 -33.72 -8.64 13.14
N TYR A 45 -34.13 -9.90 13.17
CA TYR A 45 -34.20 -10.68 14.40
C TYR A 45 -32.79 -10.98 14.90
N GLN A 46 -32.49 -10.60 16.15
CA GLN A 46 -31.23 -10.87 16.85
C GLN A 46 -29.98 -10.67 15.98
N PRO A 47 -29.69 -9.42 15.56
CA PRO A 47 -28.48 -9.17 14.79
C PRO A 47 -27.25 -9.60 15.61
N PHE A 48 -26.30 -10.29 14.96
CA PHE A 48 -25.16 -10.91 15.63
C PHE A 48 -24.32 -9.95 16.51
N TRP A 49 -24.37 -8.65 16.21
CA TRP A 49 -23.62 -7.60 16.90
C TRP A 49 -24.34 -7.02 18.12
N GLU A 50 -25.61 -7.36 18.34
CA GLU A 50 -26.45 -6.82 19.41
C GLU A 50 -25.85 -7.01 20.80
N GLY A 51 -25.34 -8.22 21.08
CA GLY A 51 -24.76 -8.58 22.37
C GLY A 51 -23.30 -8.16 22.56
N LEU A 52 -22.70 -7.40 21.63
CA LEU A 52 -21.29 -7.01 21.72
C LEU A 52 -21.14 -5.71 22.52
N PRO A 53 -20.66 -5.73 23.77
CA PRO A 53 -20.76 -4.61 24.72
C PRO A 53 -19.94 -3.36 24.34
N TYR A 54 -18.95 -3.52 23.46
CA TYR A 54 -18.05 -2.45 23.03
C TYR A 54 -18.07 -2.20 21.51
N ALA A 55 -19.03 -2.80 20.79
CA ALA A 55 -19.12 -2.66 19.33
C ALA A 55 -20.25 -1.72 18.95
N ASN A 56 -19.94 -0.69 18.17
CA ASN A 56 -20.94 0.09 17.46
C ASN A 56 -20.83 -0.20 15.96
N ILE A 57 -21.70 -1.06 15.46
CA ILE A 57 -21.69 -1.51 14.07
C ILE A 57 -21.80 -0.36 13.07
N PHE A 58 -22.46 0.74 13.44
CA PHE A 58 -22.64 1.92 12.58
C PHE A 58 -21.37 2.78 12.50
N ARG A 59 -20.41 2.56 13.39
CA ARG A 59 -19.05 3.11 13.32
C ARG A 59 -18.06 2.13 12.69
N SER A 60 -18.37 0.84 12.65
CA SER A 60 -17.48 -0.19 12.11
C SER A 60 -17.35 -0.18 10.57
N ILE A 61 -18.33 0.37 9.85
CA ILE A 61 -18.26 0.47 8.39
C ILE A 61 -17.51 1.75 8.03
N THR A 62 -16.20 1.64 7.85
CA THR A 62 -15.34 2.76 7.49
C THR A 62 -15.55 3.19 6.03
N PRO A 63 -15.18 4.43 5.68
CA PRO A 63 -15.18 4.88 4.30
C PRO A 63 -14.21 4.09 3.46
N ASP A 64 -14.47 4.00 2.15
CA ASP A 64 -13.66 3.20 1.25
C ASP A 64 -13.39 3.96 -0.05
N VAL A 65 -12.13 4.32 -0.28
CA VAL A 65 -11.73 5.14 -1.42
C VAL A 65 -12.04 4.42 -2.73
N LEU A 66 -11.74 3.13 -2.82
CA LEU A 66 -11.94 2.38 -4.04
C LEU A 66 -13.42 2.26 -4.43
N HIS A 67 -14.27 1.69 -3.57
CA HIS A 67 -15.64 1.33 -3.89
C HIS A 67 -16.62 2.49 -3.70
N GLN A 68 -16.38 3.38 -2.73
CA GLN A 68 -17.27 4.53 -2.51
C GLN A 68 -16.88 5.72 -3.40
N LEU A 69 -15.59 6.06 -3.50
CA LEU A 69 -15.15 7.20 -4.29
C LEU A 69 -14.91 6.82 -5.75
N TYR A 70 -13.91 6.00 -6.08
CA TYR A 70 -13.56 5.74 -7.48
C TYR A 70 -14.64 4.96 -8.24
N GLN A 71 -15.03 3.77 -7.77
CA GLN A 71 -16.08 2.96 -8.38
C GLN A 71 -17.51 3.41 -8.02
N GLY A 72 -17.64 4.47 -7.22
CA GLY A 72 -18.92 5.08 -6.88
C GLY A 72 -19.04 6.47 -7.45
N MET A 73 -18.58 7.46 -6.68
CA MET A 73 -18.73 8.88 -7.00
C MET A 73 -18.04 9.30 -8.30
N VAL A 74 -16.77 8.94 -8.52
CA VAL A 74 -16.01 9.31 -9.73
C VAL A 74 -16.58 8.61 -10.96
N LYS A 75 -16.89 7.31 -10.86
CA LYS A 75 -17.60 6.57 -11.92
C LYS A 75 -18.87 7.29 -12.36
N HIS A 76 -19.70 7.71 -11.40
CA HIS A 76 -20.92 8.43 -11.70
C HIS A 76 -20.65 9.83 -12.27
N LEU A 77 -19.68 10.55 -11.72
CA LEU A 77 -19.27 11.87 -12.20
C LEU A 77 -18.85 11.83 -13.67
N ILE A 78 -18.02 10.86 -14.06
CA ILE A 78 -17.59 10.68 -15.46
C ILE A 78 -18.81 10.41 -16.34
N ALA A 79 -19.73 9.55 -15.92
CA ALA A 79 -20.96 9.28 -16.67
C ALA A 79 -21.80 10.56 -16.85
N TRP A 80 -21.98 11.35 -15.79
CA TRP A 80 -22.74 12.61 -15.87
C TRP A 80 -22.07 13.63 -16.77
N VAL A 81 -20.74 13.77 -16.70
CA VAL A 81 -19.97 14.66 -17.57
C VAL A 81 -20.11 14.26 -19.03
N LYS A 82 -20.00 12.96 -19.34
CA LYS A 82 -20.20 12.44 -20.70
C LYS A 82 -21.58 12.80 -21.26
N GLU A 83 -22.62 12.66 -20.44
CA GLU A 83 -23.99 12.98 -20.83
C GLU A 83 -24.22 14.49 -21.00
N CYS A 84 -23.68 15.31 -20.08
CA CYS A 84 -23.80 16.78 -20.14
C CYS A 84 -23.09 17.37 -21.37
N CYS A 85 -21.91 16.85 -21.67
CA CYS A 85 -20.97 17.44 -22.62
C CYS A 85 -21.01 16.79 -24.01
N GLY A 86 -21.63 15.62 -24.12
CA GLY A 86 -21.62 14.77 -25.31
C GLY A 86 -20.37 13.90 -25.38
N GLU A 87 -20.58 12.59 -25.57
CA GLU A 87 -19.51 11.59 -25.63
C GLU A 87 -18.49 11.90 -26.74
N ALA A 88 -18.96 12.29 -27.93
CA ALA A 88 -18.10 12.59 -29.07
C ALA A 88 -17.12 13.74 -28.79
N GLU A 89 -17.55 14.78 -28.08
CA GLU A 89 -16.69 15.92 -27.74
C GLU A 89 -15.70 15.55 -26.64
N ILE A 90 -16.16 14.83 -25.60
CA ILE A 90 -15.29 14.31 -24.54
C ILE A 90 -14.18 13.42 -25.13
N ASP A 91 -14.52 12.50 -26.03
CA ASP A 91 -13.54 11.61 -26.66
C ASP A 91 -12.62 12.34 -27.64
N ALA A 92 -13.11 13.37 -28.35
CA ALA A 92 -12.26 14.24 -29.17
C ALA A 92 -11.22 14.98 -28.32
N ARG A 93 -11.60 15.48 -27.14
CA ARG A 93 -10.69 16.17 -26.22
C ARG A 93 -9.70 15.23 -25.56
N CYS A 94 -10.14 14.03 -25.14
CA CYS A 94 -9.24 13.00 -24.63
C CYS A 94 -8.13 12.65 -25.62
N ARG A 95 -8.46 12.57 -26.92
CA ARG A 95 -7.49 12.31 -28.00
C ARG A 95 -6.49 13.44 -28.24
N ARG A 96 -6.81 14.66 -27.83
CA ARG A 96 -5.96 15.85 -27.98
C ARG A 96 -5.07 16.12 -26.77
N LEU A 97 -5.20 15.32 -25.69
CA LEU A 97 -4.33 15.46 -24.54
C LEU A 97 -2.87 15.24 -24.95
N PRO A 98 -1.94 16.13 -24.56
CA PRO A 98 -0.54 15.93 -24.85
C PRO A 98 -0.03 14.67 -24.14
N PRO A 99 0.91 13.92 -24.74
CA PRO A 99 1.51 12.78 -24.08
C PRO A 99 2.10 13.15 -22.72
N ASN A 100 1.79 12.36 -21.70
CA ASN A 100 2.25 12.57 -20.33
C ASN A 100 2.74 11.24 -19.75
N HIS A 101 3.92 11.25 -19.13
CA HIS A 101 4.53 10.05 -18.54
C HIS A 101 3.73 9.46 -17.36
N ASN A 102 2.88 10.28 -16.72
CA ASN A 102 2.15 9.93 -15.50
C ASN A 102 0.65 9.73 -15.72
N ILE A 103 0.14 9.94 -16.94
CA ILE A 103 -1.28 9.81 -17.27
C ILE A 103 -1.43 8.92 -18.50
N ARG A 104 -2.25 7.88 -18.38
CA ARG A 104 -2.57 7.01 -19.52
C ARG A 104 -3.21 7.81 -20.66
N ILE A 105 -2.75 7.57 -21.89
CA ILE A 105 -3.33 8.18 -23.09
C ILE A 105 -4.52 7.36 -23.56
N PHE A 106 -5.68 7.99 -23.68
CA PHE A 106 -6.93 7.38 -24.13
C PHE A 106 -7.16 7.67 -25.62
N MET A 107 -6.47 6.94 -26.49
CA MET A 107 -6.47 7.16 -27.95
C MET A 107 -7.85 6.99 -28.62
N LYS A 108 -8.78 6.27 -28.00
CA LYS A 108 -10.17 6.13 -28.45
C LYS A 108 -11.15 6.92 -27.59
N GLY A 109 -10.65 7.78 -26.69
CA GLY A 109 -11.47 8.42 -25.67
C GLY A 109 -11.82 7.47 -24.51
N ILE A 110 -12.79 7.88 -23.71
CA ILE A 110 -13.22 7.22 -22.48
C ILE A 110 -14.65 6.67 -22.56
N SER A 111 -15.43 7.02 -23.57
CA SER A 111 -16.85 6.62 -23.64
C SER A 111 -17.05 5.13 -23.84
N ASP A 112 -16.23 4.48 -24.69
CA ASP A 112 -16.33 3.05 -25.02
C ASP A 112 -15.71 2.11 -23.96
N LEU A 113 -15.14 2.67 -22.89
CA LEU A 113 -14.48 1.85 -21.88
C LEU A 113 -15.52 1.03 -21.11
N SER A 114 -15.36 -0.29 -21.13
CA SER A 114 -16.16 -1.22 -20.34
C SER A 114 -15.35 -1.81 -19.19
N ARG A 115 -16.00 -2.11 -18.07
CA ARG A 115 -15.38 -2.68 -16.86
C ARG A 115 -14.20 -1.86 -16.33
N VAL A 116 -14.36 -0.54 -16.32
CA VAL A 116 -13.35 0.42 -15.84
C VAL A 116 -12.98 0.16 -14.39
N THR A 117 -11.70 -0.07 -14.14
CA THR A 117 -11.13 -0.33 -12.81
C THR A 117 -11.00 0.95 -11.97
N GLY A 118 -10.78 0.81 -10.67
CA GLY A 118 -10.50 1.96 -9.80
C GLY A 118 -9.28 2.76 -10.25
N ARG A 119 -8.22 2.06 -10.66
CA ARG A 119 -7.00 2.67 -11.21
C ARG A 119 -7.28 3.46 -12.50
N GLU A 120 -8.16 2.98 -13.36
CA GLU A 120 -8.53 3.73 -14.56
C GLU A 120 -9.37 4.97 -14.23
N HIS A 121 -10.27 4.90 -13.23
CA HIS A 121 -10.96 6.08 -12.74
C HIS A 121 -10.00 7.12 -12.12
N ASP A 122 -8.97 6.70 -11.38
CA ASP A 122 -7.88 7.59 -10.92
C ASP A 122 -7.12 8.24 -12.10
N GLN A 123 -6.88 7.50 -13.17
CA GLN A 123 -6.21 8.09 -14.33
C GLN A 123 -7.11 9.14 -15.02
N ILE A 124 -8.42 8.89 -15.09
CA ILE A 124 -9.39 9.81 -15.68
C ILE A 124 -9.57 11.06 -14.82
N SER A 125 -9.63 10.92 -13.48
CA SER A 125 -9.81 12.05 -12.55
C SER A 125 -8.73 13.13 -12.71
N ARG A 126 -7.50 12.74 -13.07
CA ARG A 126 -6.34 13.64 -13.23
C ARG A 126 -6.44 14.60 -14.41
N PHE A 127 -7.22 14.28 -15.44
CA PHE A 127 -7.39 15.15 -16.61
C PHE A 127 -8.84 15.60 -16.87
N LEU A 128 -9.81 15.06 -16.13
CA LEU A 128 -11.24 15.32 -16.34
C LEU A 128 -11.57 16.82 -16.33
N LEU A 129 -10.99 17.60 -15.41
CA LEU A 129 -11.18 19.06 -15.38
C LEU A 129 -10.63 19.74 -16.63
N GLY A 130 -9.45 19.33 -17.09
CA GLY A 130 -8.81 19.93 -18.24
C GLY A 130 -9.63 19.77 -19.51
N ILE A 131 -10.33 18.65 -19.68
CA ILE A 131 -11.16 18.41 -20.87
C ILE A 131 -12.53 19.09 -20.80
N ILE A 132 -12.96 19.66 -19.67
CA ILE A 132 -14.26 20.36 -19.57
C ILE A 132 -14.16 21.88 -19.40
N ILE A 133 -12.96 22.44 -19.32
CA ILE A 133 -12.71 23.84 -18.90
C ILE A 133 -13.47 24.91 -19.70
N ASP A 134 -13.64 24.72 -21.00
CA ASP A 134 -14.28 25.67 -21.93
C ASP A 134 -15.48 25.05 -22.68
N ILE A 135 -16.04 23.97 -22.14
CA ILE A 135 -17.15 23.28 -22.81
C ILE A 135 -18.40 24.17 -22.84
N ARG A 136 -19.09 24.18 -23.98
CA ARG A 136 -20.37 24.90 -24.11
C ARG A 136 -21.50 23.96 -23.73
N LEU A 137 -22.22 24.32 -22.67
CA LEU A 137 -23.38 23.56 -22.23
C LEU A 137 -24.64 23.91 -23.03
N PRO A 138 -25.58 22.96 -23.17
CA PRO A 138 -26.91 23.24 -23.69
C PRO A 138 -27.59 24.39 -22.94
N ASN A 139 -28.51 25.08 -23.62
CA ASN A 139 -29.36 26.14 -23.06
C ASN A 139 -28.60 27.36 -22.50
N GLY A 140 -27.32 27.54 -22.87
CA GLY A 140 -26.51 28.68 -22.42
C GLY A 140 -26.14 28.64 -20.94
N LEU A 141 -26.26 27.48 -20.28
CA LEU A 141 -25.90 27.31 -18.88
C LEU A 141 -24.40 27.55 -18.66
N SER A 142 -24.05 28.08 -17.48
CA SER A 142 -22.66 28.40 -17.13
C SER A 142 -21.82 27.13 -16.98
N SER A 143 -20.81 26.98 -17.85
CA SER A 143 -19.78 25.94 -17.75
C SER A 143 -18.99 26.05 -16.44
N GLY A 144 -18.90 27.24 -15.86
CA GLY A 144 -18.25 27.48 -14.56
C GLY A 144 -18.91 26.73 -13.41
N ARG A 145 -20.24 26.53 -13.44
CA ARG A 145 -20.95 25.79 -12.39
C ARG A 145 -20.70 24.29 -12.50
N LEU A 146 -20.70 23.74 -13.72
CA LEU A 146 -20.26 22.37 -13.97
C LEU A 146 -18.82 22.15 -13.53
N HIS A 147 -17.92 23.05 -13.92
CA HIS A 147 -16.51 22.98 -13.55
C HIS A 147 -16.32 23.02 -12.03
N SER A 148 -17.02 23.91 -11.32
CA SER A 148 -16.99 23.97 -9.85
C SER A 148 -17.53 22.69 -9.18
N ALA A 149 -18.62 22.11 -9.70
CA ALA A 149 -19.13 20.84 -9.20
C ALA A 149 -18.10 19.72 -9.38
N VAL A 150 -17.63 19.52 -10.62
CA VAL A 150 -16.64 18.48 -10.94
C VAL A 150 -15.38 18.66 -10.10
N ARG A 151 -14.90 19.90 -9.97
CA ARG A 151 -13.73 20.23 -9.16
C ARG A 151 -13.92 19.89 -7.69
N GLY A 152 -15.02 20.33 -7.07
CA GLY A 152 -15.27 20.07 -5.65
C GLY A 152 -15.25 18.56 -5.33
N LEU A 153 -15.86 17.74 -6.19
CA LEU A 153 -15.85 16.29 -5.98
C LEU A 153 -14.46 15.68 -6.20
N LEU A 154 -13.71 16.13 -7.21
CA LEU A 154 -12.35 15.65 -7.45
C LEU A 154 -11.40 16.09 -6.33
N ASP A 155 -11.45 17.34 -5.91
CA ASP A 155 -10.65 17.87 -4.81
C ASP A 155 -10.94 17.08 -3.52
N PHE A 156 -12.22 16.76 -3.24
CA PHE A 156 -12.60 15.87 -2.13
C PHE A 156 -11.92 14.50 -2.23
N VAL A 157 -11.96 13.87 -3.41
CA VAL A 157 -11.34 12.55 -3.61
C VAL A 157 -9.83 12.59 -3.38
N HIS A 158 -9.14 13.61 -3.89
CA HIS A 158 -7.68 13.70 -3.72
C HIS A 158 -7.29 14.05 -2.28
N LEU A 159 -8.02 14.98 -1.64
CA LEU A 159 -7.78 15.33 -0.24
C LEU A 159 -8.02 14.15 0.70
N ALA A 160 -9.08 13.35 0.49
CA ALA A 160 -9.39 12.18 1.31
C ALA A 160 -8.27 11.12 1.33
N GLN A 161 -7.41 11.11 0.31
CA GLN A 161 -6.29 10.18 0.15
C GLN A 161 -4.97 10.71 0.72
N TYR A 162 -4.98 11.86 1.41
CA TYR A 162 -3.75 12.35 2.01
C TYR A 162 -3.26 11.38 3.10
N PRO A 163 -1.95 11.05 3.12
CA PRO A 163 -1.36 10.15 4.11
C PRO A 163 -1.22 10.81 5.49
N MET A 164 -1.57 12.09 5.61
CA MET A 164 -1.56 12.86 6.83
C MET A 164 -2.55 14.01 6.72
N HIS A 165 -3.29 14.26 7.80
CA HIS A 165 -4.25 15.35 7.89
C HIS A 165 -3.94 16.27 9.05
N THR A 166 -4.04 17.57 8.80
CA THR A 166 -4.18 18.64 9.81
C THR A 166 -5.62 19.12 9.85
N ASP A 167 -6.00 19.90 10.88
CA ASP A 167 -7.34 20.51 10.96
C ASP A 167 -7.64 21.39 9.73
N GLU A 168 -6.64 22.07 9.18
CA GLU A 168 -6.78 22.84 7.95
C GLU A 168 -7.11 21.93 6.76
N THR A 169 -6.40 20.81 6.60
CA THR A 169 -6.67 19.90 5.48
C THR A 169 -8.04 19.20 5.60
N LEU A 170 -8.50 18.95 6.84
CA LEU A 170 -9.85 18.40 7.08
C LEU A 170 -10.92 19.44 6.75
N SER A 171 -10.68 20.71 7.09
CA SER A 171 -11.56 21.82 6.68
C SER A 171 -11.62 21.98 5.16
N LEU A 172 -10.48 21.83 4.47
CA LEU A 172 -10.44 21.80 3.00
C LEU A 172 -11.23 20.64 2.42
N LEU A 173 -11.18 19.46 3.06
CA LEU A 173 -11.93 18.29 2.63
C LEU A 173 -13.44 18.53 2.70
N ASP A 174 -13.95 19.05 3.83
CA ASP A 174 -15.37 19.43 3.96
C ASP A 174 -15.76 20.54 2.96
N THR A 175 -14.91 21.56 2.82
CA THR A 175 -15.13 22.67 1.88
C THR A 175 -15.25 22.17 0.43
N ALA A 176 -14.42 21.21 0.02
CA ALA A 176 -14.47 20.62 -1.31
C ALA A 176 -15.80 19.87 -1.55
N LEU A 177 -16.28 19.14 -0.55
CA LEU A 177 -17.59 18.47 -0.62
C LEU A 177 -18.73 19.47 -0.68
N ASP A 178 -18.69 20.54 0.10
CA ASP A 178 -19.68 21.61 0.07
C ASP A 178 -19.69 22.34 -1.26
N GLN A 179 -18.52 22.58 -1.87
CA GLN A 179 -18.42 23.13 -3.22
C GLN A 179 -19.14 22.23 -4.23
N PHE A 180 -18.98 20.90 -4.15
CA PHE A 180 -19.76 19.99 -4.99
C PHE A 180 -21.27 20.15 -4.72
N HIS A 181 -21.69 20.16 -3.46
CA HIS A 181 -23.11 20.27 -3.10
C HIS A 181 -23.77 21.59 -3.53
N GLN A 182 -23.05 22.70 -3.51
CA GLN A 182 -23.56 24.01 -3.95
C GLN A 182 -23.75 24.08 -5.47
N ASN A 183 -23.03 23.25 -6.23
CA ASN A 183 -22.99 23.33 -7.69
C ASN A 183 -23.64 22.13 -8.41
N LYS A 184 -23.84 20.99 -7.73
CA LYS A 184 -24.31 19.73 -8.33
C LYS A 184 -25.68 19.82 -9.01
N ASP A 185 -26.51 20.80 -8.64
CA ASP A 185 -27.85 20.96 -9.24
C ASP A 185 -27.76 21.30 -10.75
N ILE A 186 -26.57 21.69 -11.26
CA ILE A 186 -26.30 21.76 -12.69
C ILE A 186 -26.61 20.46 -13.44
N PHE A 187 -26.36 19.29 -12.84
CA PHE A 187 -26.68 18.02 -13.48
C PHE A 187 -28.20 17.77 -13.53
N ILE A 188 -28.98 18.40 -12.64
CA ILE A 188 -30.45 18.33 -12.68
C ILE A 188 -30.98 19.29 -13.75
N GLU A 189 -30.48 20.52 -13.78
CA GLU A 189 -30.88 21.52 -14.78
C GLU A 189 -30.54 21.09 -16.22
N LEU A 190 -29.46 20.32 -16.39
CA LEU A 190 -29.10 19.71 -17.68
C LEU A 190 -29.91 18.44 -18.01
N GLY A 191 -30.79 17.99 -17.11
CA GLY A 191 -31.62 16.79 -17.31
C GLY A 191 -30.89 15.46 -17.16
N VAL A 192 -29.61 15.47 -16.74
CA VAL A 192 -28.78 14.27 -16.55
C VAL A 192 -29.16 13.50 -15.28
N ARG A 193 -29.75 14.18 -14.29
CA ARG A 193 -30.25 13.55 -13.07
C ARG A 193 -31.56 14.16 -12.60
N ASN A 194 -32.34 13.37 -11.86
CA ASN A 194 -33.54 13.85 -11.17
C ASN A 194 -33.24 14.27 -9.72
N ASP A 195 -32.30 13.58 -9.06
CA ASP A 195 -31.97 13.81 -7.64
C ASP A 195 -30.57 13.28 -7.30
N PHE A 196 -30.10 13.57 -6.09
CA PHE A 196 -28.80 13.12 -5.55
C PHE A 196 -28.94 12.26 -4.29
N ASN A 197 -30.00 11.46 -4.17
CA ASN A 197 -30.19 10.53 -3.05
C ASN A 197 -29.30 9.29 -3.23
N LEU A 198 -27.99 9.51 -3.28
CA LEU A 198 -26.98 8.48 -3.46
C LEU A 198 -26.38 8.13 -2.10
N PRO A 199 -26.49 6.88 -1.62
CA PRO A 199 -25.89 6.47 -0.35
C PRO A 199 -24.39 6.77 -0.29
N LYS A 200 -23.66 6.57 -1.38
CA LYS A 200 -22.21 6.86 -1.47
C LYS A 200 -21.90 8.35 -1.31
N LEU A 201 -22.74 9.24 -1.86
CA LEU A 201 -22.59 10.69 -1.68
C LEU A 201 -22.90 11.09 -0.23
N HIS A 202 -23.91 10.47 0.39
CA HIS A 202 -24.17 10.69 1.80
C HIS A 202 -23.00 10.23 2.68
N SER A 203 -22.39 9.07 2.36
CA SER A 203 -21.20 8.57 3.06
C SER A 203 -20.03 9.57 3.03
N CYS A 204 -19.86 10.34 1.95
CA CYS A 204 -18.83 11.39 1.85
C CYS A 204 -18.87 12.40 3.02
N ARG A 205 -20.07 12.72 3.55
CA ARG A 205 -20.23 13.66 4.68
C ARG A 205 -19.59 13.17 5.98
N HIS A 206 -19.30 11.88 6.10
CA HIS A 206 -18.77 11.29 7.32
C HIS A 206 -17.25 11.09 7.27
N TYR A 207 -16.58 11.38 6.15
CA TYR A 207 -15.14 11.11 5.98
C TYR A 207 -14.28 11.79 7.03
N VAL A 208 -14.51 13.08 7.32
CA VAL A 208 -13.74 13.81 8.34
C VAL A 208 -13.87 13.16 9.71
N MET A 209 -15.09 12.76 10.10
CA MET A 209 -15.32 12.05 11.35
C MET A 209 -14.56 10.72 11.39
N TYR A 210 -14.63 9.92 10.33
CA TYR A 210 -13.92 8.64 10.26
C TYR A 210 -12.41 8.80 10.25
N ILE A 211 -11.88 9.84 9.60
CA ILE A 211 -10.44 10.15 9.62
C ILE A 211 -10.00 10.51 11.04
N LYS A 212 -10.79 11.29 11.78
CA LYS A 212 -10.51 11.60 13.20
C LYS A 212 -10.59 10.37 14.11
N LEU A 213 -11.44 9.39 13.80
CA LEU A 213 -11.62 8.19 14.62
C LEU A 213 -10.60 7.09 14.33
N TYR A 214 -10.24 6.87 13.06
CA TYR A 214 -9.49 5.70 12.62
C TYR A 214 -8.19 6.05 11.88
N GLY A 215 -7.88 7.33 11.75
CA GLY A 215 -6.74 7.81 10.98
C GLY A 215 -7.04 7.92 9.48
N THR A 216 -5.99 8.12 8.70
CA THR A 216 -6.04 8.33 7.26
C THR A 216 -6.65 7.13 6.52
N THR A 217 -7.22 7.38 5.34
CA THR A 217 -8.04 6.39 4.62
C THR A 217 -7.27 5.16 4.16
N ASP A 218 -5.95 5.24 4.03
CA ASP A 218 -5.07 4.13 3.71
C ASP A 218 -5.04 3.03 4.79
N ASN A 219 -5.37 3.35 6.04
CA ASN A 219 -5.43 2.37 7.13
C ASN A 219 -6.56 1.34 6.98
N TYR A 220 -7.61 1.66 6.23
CA TYR A 220 -8.81 0.82 6.12
C TYR A 220 -9.37 0.72 4.69
N ASN A 221 -8.61 1.19 3.68
CA ASN A 221 -8.99 1.07 2.28
C ASN A 221 -8.95 -0.41 1.85
N THR A 222 -9.99 -0.86 1.14
CA THR A 222 -10.12 -2.27 0.72
C THR A 222 -9.19 -2.67 -0.42
N GLU A 223 -8.46 -1.74 -1.03
CA GLU A 223 -7.47 -2.04 -2.08
C GLU A 223 -6.44 -3.10 -1.66
N TYR A 224 -5.97 -3.04 -0.41
CA TYR A 224 -5.04 -4.06 0.11
C TYR A 224 -5.72 -5.44 0.20
N THR A 225 -6.97 -5.48 0.66
CA THR A 225 -7.73 -6.73 0.77
C THR A 225 -8.09 -7.31 -0.60
N GLU A 226 -8.36 -6.48 -1.61
CA GLU A 226 -8.64 -6.95 -2.97
C GLU A 226 -7.40 -7.63 -3.56
N ARG A 227 -6.20 -7.11 -3.27
CA ARG A 227 -4.95 -7.77 -3.67
C ARG A 227 -4.81 -9.14 -3.02
N LEU A 228 -5.05 -9.24 -1.71
CA LEU A 228 -5.02 -10.51 -1.00
C LEU A 228 -6.09 -11.48 -1.53
N HIS A 229 -7.26 -10.99 -1.94
CA HIS A 229 -8.31 -11.83 -2.52
C HIS A 229 -7.89 -12.47 -3.86
N ILE A 230 -6.98 -11.85 -4.62
CA ILE A 230 -6.37 -12.48 -5.79
C ILE A 230 -5.54 -13.69 -5.33
N ASP A 231 -4.61 -13.45 -4.42
CA ASP A 231 -3.59 -14.44 -4.02
C ASP A 231 -4.16 -15.57 -3.15
N LEU A 232 -5.17 -15.27 -2.32
CA LEU A 232 -5.73 -16.19 -1.34
C LEU A 232 -7.01 -16.89 -1.82
N ALA A 233 -7.81 -16.24 -2.68
CA ALA A 233 -9.07 -16.82 -3.14
C ALA A 233 -9.04 -17.18 -4.63
N LYS A 234 -8.69 -16.24 -5.52
CA LYS A 234 -8.74 -16.53 -6.98
C LYS A 234 -7.73 -17.57 -7.42
N ASP A 235 -6.50 -17.48 -6.93
CA ASP A 235 -5.46 -18.45 -7.30
C ASP A 235 -5.73 -19.81 -6.65
N ALA A 236 -6.14 -19.83 -5.38
CA ALA A 236 -6.59 -21.05 -4.71
C ALA A 236 -7.73 -21.73 -5.48
N TYR A 237 -8.75 -20.96 -5.90
CA TYR A 237 -9.88 -21.47 -6.68
C TYR A 237 -9.45 -22.04 -8.03
N ARG A 238 -8.55 -21.35 -8.76
CA ARG A 238 -7.99 -21.82 -10.02
C ARG A 238 -7.19 -23.11 -9.89
N SER A 239 -6.63 -23.38 -8.71
CA SER A 239 -5.92 -24.62 -8.40
C SER A 239 -6.82 -25.78 -7.96
N THR A 240 -8.14 -25.57 -7.89
CA THR A 240 -9.10 -26.65 -7.58
C THR A 240 -9.56 -27.39 -8.82
N ASN A 241 -10.24 -28.53 -8.62
CA ASN A 241 -10.97 -29.22 -9.67
C ASN A 241 -12.37 -28.63 -9.97
N PHE A 242 -12.70 -27.47 -9.38
CA PHE A 242 -14.01 -26.79 -9.49
C PHE A 242 -15.22 -27.60 -8.98
N LYS A 243 -15.01 -28.55 -8.07
CA LYS A 243 -16.06 -29.34 -7.43
C LYS A 243 -15.81 -29.46 -5.94
N ASP A 244 -16.68 -28.90 -5.11
CA ASP A 244 -16.47 -28.81 -3.66
C ASP A 244 -15.12 -28.11 -3.37
N GLU A 245 -15.05 -26.87 -3.84
CA GLU A 245 -13.85 -26.07 -3.93
C GLU A 245 -13.34 -25.59 -2.57
N PHE A 246 -14.23 -25.36 -1.59
CA PHE A 246 -13.84 -24.76 -0.30
C PHE A 246 -12.78 -25.60 0.45
N PRO A 247 -12.98 -26.91 0.68
CA PRO A 247 -11.94 -27.74 1.32
C PRO A 247 -10.61 -27.74 0.55
N GLN A 248 -10.68 -27.72 -0.78
CA GLN A 248 -9.48 -27.71 -1.64
C GLN A 248 -8.73 -26.38 -1.56
N MET A 249 -9.45 -25.25 -1.56
CA MET A 249 -8.88 -23.92 -1.39
C MET A 249 -8.21 -23.77 -0.03
N THR A 250 -8.87 -24.22 1.06
CA THR A 250 -8.28 -24.20 2.41
C THR A 250 -7.02 -25.06 2.47
N LEU A 251 -7.05 -26.28 1.91
CA LEU A 251 -5.89 -27.15 1.87
C LEU A 251 -4.73 -26.56 1.04
N TRP A 252 -5.05 -25.89 -0.07
CA TRP A 252 -4.05 -25.18 -0.88
C TRP A 252 -3.39 -24.05 -0.10
N LEU A 253 -4.17 -23.26 0.65
CA LEU A 253 -3.68 -22.20 1.51
C LEU A 253 -2.78 -22.74 2.63
N GLU A 254 -3.23 -23.78 3.34
CA GLU A 254 -2.44 -24.42 4.39
C GLU A 254 -1.09 -24.93 3.87
N ARG A 255 -1.06 -25.53 2.68
CA ARG A 255 0.17 -26.01 2.06
C ARG A 255 1.09 -24.84 1.72
N LYS A 256 0.56 -23.78 1.10
CA LYS A 256 1.32 -22.57 0.77
C LYS A 256 1.94 -21.91 2.00
N GLU A 257 1.21 -21.82 3.11
CA GLU A 257 1.72 -21.30 4.39
C GLU A 257 2.84 -22.18 4.96
N LYS A 258 2.65 -23.51 4.95
CA LYS A 258 3.68 -24.47 5.39
C LYS A 258 4.93 -24.39 4.51
N ASP A 259 4.77 -24.26 3.19
CA ASP A 259 5.90 -24.15 2.26
C ASP A 259 6.73 -22.87 2.50
N CYS A 260 6.10 -21.75 2.82
CA CYS A 260 6.79 -20.50 3.16
C CYS A 260 7.63 -20.59 4.45
N ILE A 261 7.29 -21.53 5.35
CA ILE A 261 7.94 -21.73 6.65
C ILE A 261 8.99 -22.86 6.60
N VAL A 262 8.75 -23.91 5.81
CA VAL A 262 9.52 -25.17 5.89
C VAL A 262 10.71 -25.23 4.93
N TYR A 263 10.67 -24.54 3.78
CA TYR A 263 11.74 -24.69 2.79
C TYR A 263 12.90 -23.72 3.00
N GLU A 264 14.11 -24.28 3.03
CA GLU A 264 15.36 -23.55 3.04
C GLU A 264 15.44 -22.60 1.84
N ARG A 265 15.40 -21.29 2.10
CA ARG A 265 15.48 -20.26 1.06
C ARG A 265 16.86 -20.32 0.40
N ARG A 266 16.89 -20.49 -0.91
CA ARG A 266 18.13 -20.45 -1.69
C ARG A 266 18.50 -19.01 -2.02
N GLN A 267 19.77 -18.70 -1.85
CA GLN A 267 20.34 -17.41 -2.27
C GLN A 267 20.72 -17.47 -3.76
N LEU A 268 20.01 -16.70 -4.58
CA LEU A 268 20.29 -16.53 -6.00
C LEU A 268 20.95 -15.17 -6.26
N MET A 269 22.11 -15.21 -6.90
CA MET A 269 22.88 -14.03 -7.32
C MET A 269 23.39 -14.21 -8.74
N THR A 270 23.71 -13.11 -9.41
CA THR A 270 24.44 -13.15 -10.67
C THR A 270 25.81 -13.79 -10.47
N LYS A 271 26.28 -14.56 -11.46
CA LYS A 271 27.62 -15.19 -11.42
C LYS A 271 28.75 -14.16 -11.32
N PHE A 272 28.53 -12.98 -11.88
CA PHE A 272 29.50 -11.90 -11.92
C PHE A 272 28.97 -10.67 -11.17
N PRO A 273 29.85 -9.89 -10.53
CA PRO A 273 29.46 -8.68 -9.84
C PRO A 273 28.94 -7.64 -10.83
N THR A 274 27.91 -6.90 -10.43
CA THR A 274 27.36 -5.80 -11.23
C THR A 274 28.41 -4.70 -11.44
N ARG A 275 29.24 -4.45 -10.42
CA ARG A 275 30.44 -3.61 -10.50
C ARG A 275 31.65 -4.40 -10.03
N LYS A 276 32.60 -4.66 -10.93
CA LYS A 276 33.79 -5.48 -10.65
C LYS A 276 34.76 -4.86 -9.62
N SER A 277 34.79 -3.53 -9.53
CA SER A 277 35.67 -2.80 -8.63
C SER A 277 35.04 -1.46 -8.28
N VAL A 278 34.72 -1.27 -7.01
CA VAL A 278 34.17 -0.04 -6.43
C VAL A 278 35.09 0.36 -5.28
N ARG A 279 35.59 1.59 -5.30
CA ARG A 279 36.48 2.09 -4.24
C ARG A 279 35.72 2.17 -2.91
N ILE A 280 36.43 1.95 -1.80
CA ILE A 280 35.81 2.01 -0.46
C ILE A 280 35.21 3.40 -0.18
N ALA A 281 35.85 4.48 -0.63
CA ALA A 281 35.29 5.84 -0.54
C ALA A 281 33.91 5.94 -1.20
N ASN A 282 33.79 5.42 -2.43
CA ASN A 282 32.52 5.40 -3.16
C ASN A 282 31.44 4.55 -2.49
N LEU A 283 31.80 3.52 -1.70
CA LEU A 283 30.79 2.78 -0.93
C LEU A 283 30.15 3.67 0.15
N ILE A 284 30.94 4.54 0.76
CA ILE A 284 30.47 5.46 1.80
C ILE A 284 29.60 6.55 1.16
N ASP A 285 30.11 7.18 0.10
CA ASP A 285 29.49 8.36 -0.51
C ASP A 285 28.30 8.00 -1.40
N ASP A 286 28.46 6.99 -2.28
CA ASP A 286 27.47 6.67 -3.31
C ASP A 286 26.44 5.65 -2.80
N TYR A 287 26.85 4.70 -1.96
CA TYR A 287 25.98 3.61 -1.47
C TYR A 287 25.51 3.81 -0.02
N GLY A 288 25.99 4.85 0.68
CA GLY A 288 25.60 5.12 2.07
C GLY A 288 26.19 4.16 3.10
N ALA A 289 27.18 3.34 2.74
CA ALA A 289 27.81 2.36 3.62
C ALA A 289 28.86 3.00 4.54
N LYS A 290 28.41 3.92 5.42
CA LYS A 290 29.27 4.81 6.21
C LYS A 290 30.31 4.12 7.09
N LEU A 291 29.95 2.97 7.68
CA LEU A 291 30.80 2.22 8.61
C LEU A 291 31.43 0.98 7.95
N PHE A 292 31.54 0.97 6.61
CA PHE A 292 31.96 -0.21 5.88
C PHE A 292 33.36 -0.71 6.29
N ARG A 293 34.30 0.20 6.50
CA ARG A 293 35.69 -0.16 6.84
C ARG A 293 35.78 -0.75 8.25
N GLU A 294 35.09 -0.13 9.19
CA GLU A 294 35.00 -0.52 10.60
C GLU A 294 34.33 -1.90 10.72
N ALA A 295 33.21 -2.06 10.00
CA ALA A 295 32.50 -3.32 9.88
C ALA A 295 33.37 -4.45 9.33
N LEU A 296 34.10 -4.18 8.24
CA LEU A 296 34.99 -5.16 7.62
C LEU A 296 36.15 -5.53 8.55
N SER A 297 36.76 -4.55 9.22
CA SER A 297 37.83 -4.81 10.18
C SER A 297 37.34 -5.64 11.37
N ARG A 298 36.16 -5.32 11.92
CA ARG A 298 35.53 -6.10 12.99
C ARG A 298 35.25 -7.53 12.54
N PHE A 299 34.73 -7.71 11.33
CA PHE A 299 34.47 -9.03 10.75
C PHE A 299 35.77 -9.84 10.60
N ILE A 300 36.84 -9.26 10.05
CA ILE A 300 38.12 -9.96 9.88
C ILE A 300 38.71 -10.33 11.25
N ALA A 301 38.71 -9.41 12.21
CA ALA A 301 39.22 -9.65 13.57
C ALA A 301 38.48 -10.81 14.25
N GLN A 302 37.15 -10.85 14.10
CA GLN A 302 36.32 -11.92 14.64
C GLN A 302 36.58 -13.27 13.95
N GLN A 303 36.73 -13.30 12.63
CA GLN A 303 37.00 -14.54 11.89
C GLN A 303 38.37 -15.13 12.24
N ASN A 304 39.36 -14.27 12.44
CA ASN A 304 40.70 -14.72 12.84
C ASN A 304 40.73 -15.19 14.30
N ASN A 305 39.90 -14.62 15.17
CA ASN A 305 39.89 -14.90 16.60
C ASN A 305 38.46 -15.11 17.14
N PRO A 306 37.84 -16.27 16.87
CA PRO A 306 36.42 -16.51 17.16
C PRO A 306 36.09 -16.61 18.66
N THR A 307 37.10 -16.70 19.54
CA THR A 307 36.96 -16.83 20.99
C THR A 307 37.05 -15.51 21.74
N LEU A 308 37.41 -14.41 21.07
CA LEU A 308 37.53 -13.10 21.70
C LEU A 308 36.16 -12.50 22.03
N SER A 309 36.10 -11.73 23.11
CA SER A 309 34.91 -10.95 23.47
C SER A 309 34.69 -9.80 22.49
N ALA A 310 33.47 -9.25 22.45
CA ALA A 310 33.13 -8.11 21.59
C ALA A 310 34.08 -6.91 21.80
N ALA A 311 34.42 -6.59 23.05
CA ALA A 311 35.34 -5.51 23.39
C ALA A 311 36.78 -5.77 22.91
N GLN A 312 37.24 -7.03 22.96
CA GLN A 312 38.55 -7.42 22.45
C GLN A 312 38.60 -7.35 20.92
N ILE A 313 37.52 -7.78 20.24
CA ILE A 313 37.41 -7.66 18.79
C ILE A 313 37.47 -6.19 18.36
N ASP A 314 36.84 -5.27 19.09
CA ASP A 314 36.90 -3.83 18.80
C ASP A 314 38.27 -3.20 19.05
N ALA A 315 39.05 -3.74 19.98
CA ALA A 315 40.43 -3.33 20.19
C ALA A 315 41.30 -3.79 19.01
N GLU A 316 41.17 -5.05 18.58
CA GLU A 316 41.90 -5.62 17.44
C GLU A 316 41.54 -4.96 16.10
N ALA A 317 40.25 -4.70 15.87
CA ALA A 317 39.75 -4.11 14.63
C ALA A 317 40.33 -2.72 14.36
N ARG A 318 40.67 -1.95 15.40
CA ARG A 318 41.26 -0.61 15.28
C ARG A 318 42.63 -0.60 14.60
N TYR A 319 43.41 -1.66 14.81
CA TYR A 319 44.76 -1.78 14.27
C TYR A 319 44.82 -2.59 12.98
N LEU A 320 43.68 -3.16 12.56
CA LEU A 320 43.60 -3.99 11.36
C LEU A 320 43.60 -3.13 10.09
N ARG A 321 44.68 -3.23 9.32
CA ARG A 321 44.81 -2.54 8.03
C ARG A 321 44.26 -3.42 6.89
N VAL A 322 43.18 -2.99 6.26
CA VAL A 322 42.64 -3.63 5.05
C VAL A 322 43.59 -3.35 3.87
N PRO A 323 44.20 -4.37 3.23
CA PRO A 323 45.27 -4.19 2.25
C PRO A 323 44.77 -3.83 0.83
N PHE A 324 43.48 -3.59 0.66
CA PHE A 324 42.87 -3.20 -0.60
C PHE A 324 41.97 -1.98 -0.40
N ASN A 325 41.74 -1.23 -1.49
CA ASN A 325 40.91 -0.03 -1.47
C ASN A 325 39.67 -0.12 -2.38
N ALA A 326 39.38 -1.30 -2.93
CA ALA A 326 38.19 -1.52 -3.75
C ALA A 326 37.66 -2.94 -3.57
N VAL A 327 36.35 -3.09 -3.76
CA VAL A 327 35.62 -4.37 -3.67
C VAL A 327 34.68 -4.54 -4.86
N ALA A 328 34.35 -5.78 -5.18
CA ALA A 328 33.27 -6.08 -6.11
C ALA A 328 31.91 -5.85 -5.44
N VAL A 329 30.96 -5.26 -6.17
CA VAL A 329 29.59 -4.99 -5.69
C VAL A 329 28.58 -5.71 -6.58
N TYR A 330 27.69 -6.45 -5.93
CA TYR A 330 26.48 -7.01 -6.53
C TYR A 330 25.32 -6.14 -6.10
N HIS A 331 24.49 -5.69 -7.03
CA HIS A 331 23.36 -4.80 -6.68
C HIS A 331 22.11 -5.56 -6.22
N ARG A 332 22.08 -6.89 -6.40
CA ARG A 332 20.88 -7.69 -6.12
C ARG A 332 21.20 -9.08 -5.58
N LEU A 333 20.54 -9.42 -4.47
CA LEU A 333 20.34 -10.79 -4.00
C LEU A 333 18.87 -11.13 -4.16
N LYS A 334 18.57 -12.38 -4.53
CA LYS A 334 17.21 -12.90 -4.46
C LYS A 334 17.19 -14.10 -3.54
N PHE A 335 16.15 -14.19 -2.72
CA PHE A 335 15.80 -15.40 -1.99
C PHE A 335 14.74 -16.13 -2.78
N THR A 336 15.00 -17.38 -3.12
CA THR A 336 14.09 -18.21 -3.90
C THR A 336 13.74 -19.48 -3.14
N THR A 337 12.52 -19.96 -3.38
CA THR A 337 12.02 -21.24 -2.86
C THR A 337 11.58 -22.08 -4.06
N PRO A 338 11.79 -23.41 -4.05
CA PRO A 338 11.24 -24.28 -5.10
C PRO A 338 9.72 -24.05 -5.27
N ASP A 339 9.29 -23.85 -6.51
CA ASP A 339 7.89 -23.65 -6.85
C ASP A 339 7.24 -25.00 -7.18
N LEU A 340 6.69 -25.63 -6.14
CA LEU A 340 6.08 -26.96 -6.20
C LEU A 340 4.77 -27.01 -7.00
N TYR A 341 4.19 -25.86 -7.35
CA TYR A 341 2.88 -25.77 -8.01
C TYR A 341 2.98 -25.53 -9.51
N SER A 342 4.15 -25.12 -9.99
CA SER A 342 4.45 -24.94 -11.41
C SER A 342 4.43 -26.23 -12.24
N GLY A 343 4.47 -27.40 -11.58
CA GLY A 343 4.66 -28.71 -12.22
C GLY A 343 6.10 -28.95 -12.71
N ASP A 344 7.00 -27.98 -12.53
CA ASP A 344 8.41 -28.06 -12.89
C ASP A 344 9.27 -28.09 -11.62
N ALA A 345 9.93 -29.22 -11.37
CA ALA A 345 10.80 -29.43 -10.22
C ALA A 345 12.02 -28.47 -10.19
N SER A 346 12.29 -27.76 -11.29
CA SER A 346 13.34 -26.74 -11.39
C SER A 346 12.82 -25.31 -11.23
N ALA A 347 11.51 -25.09 -11.23
CA ALA A 347 10.94 -23.76 -11.03
C ALA A 347 11.19 -23.29 -9.60
N HIS A 348 11.55 -22.02 -9.46
CA HIS A 348 11.71 -21.38 -8.16
C HIS A 348 11.00 -20.02 -8.20
N SER A 349 10.20 -19.74 -7.17
CA SER A 349 9.58 -18.44 -6.98
C SER A 349 10.53 -17.52 -6.21
N ILE A 350 10.62 -16.26 -6.62
CA ILE A 350 11.33 -15.23 -5.86
C ILE A 350 10.44 -14.82 -4.70
N VAL A 351 10.91 -15.07 -3.47
CA VAL A 351 10.19 -14.75 -2.23
C VAL A 351 10.56 -13.35 -1.77
N ASP A 352 11.85 -13.01 -1.84
CA ASP A 352 12.35 -11.71 -1.40
C ASP A 352 13.61 -11.30 -2.19
N SER A 353 13.97 -10.02 -2.16
CA SER A 353 15.20 -9.53 -2.77
C SER A 353 15.81 -8.34 -2.05
N VAL A 354 17.12 -8.41 -1.87
CA VAL A 354 17.95 -7.37 -1.25
C VAL A 354 18.56 -6.52 -2.34
N HIS A 355 18.44 -5.21 -2.19
CA HIS A 355 18.94 -4.22 -3.15
C HIS A 355 20.05 -3.37 -2.54
N VAL A 356 21.08 -3.16 -3.35
CA VAL A 356 22.17 -2.23 -3.06
C VAL A 356 22.36 -1.42 -4.33
N GLU A 357 21.89 -0.18 -4.36
CA GLU A 357 21.95 0.72 -5.52
C GLU A 357 22.69 2.01 -5.15
N PRO A 358 23.62 2.49 -5.99
CA PRO A 358 24.26 3.77 -5.74
C PRO A 358 23.28 4.94 -5.96
N SER A 359 23.60 6.08 -5.36
CA SER A 359 22.94 7.34 -5.70
C SER A 359 23.05 7.62 -7.19
N ARG A 360 22.00 8.21 -7.77
CA ARG A 360 21.95 8.55 -9.19
C ARG A 360 21.25 9.87 -9.43
N LYS A 361 21.72 10.61 -10.43
CA LYS A 361 21.01 11.78 -10.94
C LYS A 361 19.87 11.34 -11.84
N MET A 362 18.67 11.80 -11.53
CA MET A 362 17.50 11.63 -12.38
C MET A 362 17.58 12.61 -13.56
N GLU A 363 16.83 12.35 -14.64
CA GLU A 363 16.80 13.21 -15.84
C GLU A 363 16.41 14.66 -15.52
N ASP A 364 15.67 14.88 -14.44
CA ASP A 364 15.25 16.18 -13.92
C ASP A 364 16.29 16.87 -13.01
N ARG A 365 17.54 16.38 -12.98
CA ARG A 365 18.65 16.85 -12.14
C ARG A 365 18.45 16.71 -10.63
N ARG A 366 17.43 15.99 -10.16
CA ARG A 366 17.32 15.62 -8.74
C ARG A 366 18.23 14.44 -8.42
N ASP A 367 18.84 14.48 -7.24
CA ASP A 367 19.66 13.37 -6.73
C ASP A 367 18.74 12.33 -6.07
N LEU A 368 18.69 11.12 -6.63
CA LEU A 368 18.09 9.96 -5.98
C LEU A 368 19.14 9.37 -5.02
N PRO A 369 18.87 9.29 -3.70
CA PRO A 369 19.81 8.71 -2.76
C PRO A 369 20.05 7.23 -3.06
N GLY A 370 21.24 6.74 -2.72
CA GLY A 370 21.55 5.32 -2.83
C GLY A 370 20.64 4.50 -1.91
N ARG A 371 20.31 3.28 -2.36
CA ARG A 371 19.54 2.31 -1.59
C ARG A 371 20.49 1.26 -1.03
N PHE A 372 20.41 1.01 0.28
CA PHE A 372 21.18 -0.04 0.92
C PHE A 372 20.28 -0.82 1.88
N ASP A 373 19.81 -1.98 1.43
CA ASP A 373 18.96 -2.84 2.25
C ASP A 373 19.79 -3.56 3.32
N THR A 374 19.35 -3.50 4.58
CA THR A 374 20.00 -4.21 5.70
C THR A 374 19.47 -5.63 5.80
N VAL A 375 20.38 -6.60 5.91
CA VAL A 375 20.04 -8.02 6.09
C VAL A 375 20.61 -8.50 7.42
N LEU A 376 19.76 -9.09 8.26
CA LEU A 376 20.19 -9.82 9.44
C LEU A 376 20.45 -11.27 9.04
N VAL A 377 21.68 -11.73 9.24
CA VAL A 377 22.08 -13.11 8.92
C VAL A 377 22.43 -13.82 10.21
N ASN A 378 21.75 -14.94 10.48
CA ASN A 378 22.12 -15.84 11.56
C ASN A 378 23.28 -16.73 11.08
N VAL A 379 24.46 -16.57 11.68
CA VAL A 379 25.70 -17.26 11.26
C VAL A 379 26.03 -18.46 12.17
N LYS A 380 25.15 -18.82 13.13
CA LYS A 380 25.35 -19.92 14.11
C LYS A 380 24.03 -20.63 14.50
N ASP A 381 24.11 -21.53 15.49
CA ASP A 381 23.05 -22.35 16.12
C ASP A 381 21.93 -21.54 16.83
N GLY A 382 21.65 -20.30 16.43
CA GLY A 382 20.38 -19.70 16.81
C GLY A 382 19.29 -20.55 16.18
N GLY A 383 18.43 -21.17 17.00
CA GLY A 383 17.37 -22.07 16.53
C GLY A 383 16.47 -21.44 15.46
N LEU A 384 15.50 -22.19 14.95
CA LEU A 384 14.63 -21.85 13.82
C LEU A 384 14.02 -20.42 13.84
N THR A 385 13.89 -19.79 15.01
CA THR A 385 13.31 -18.46 15.23
C THR A 385 14.30 -17.34 15.54
N GLY A 386 15.60 -17.62 15.68
CA GLY A 386 16.64 -16.59 15.85
C GLY A 386 16.56 -15.71 17.11
N THR A 387 15.66 -15.99 18.05
CA THR A 387 15.59 -15.30 19.36
C THR A 387 15.05 -16.26 20.41
N ASP A 388 15.90 -16.65 21.38
CA ASP A 388 15.40 -17.12 22.67
C ASP A 388 15.12 -15.89 23.53
N GLY A 389 13.90 -15.84 24.07
CA GLY A 389 13.29 -14.66 24.67
C GLY A 389 13.98 -14.12 25.92
N GLY A 390 14.00 -12.80 26.03
CA GLY A 390 14.34 -12.06 27.23
C GLY A 390 13.73 -10.66 27.15
N SER A 391 12.50 -10.55 27.65
CA SER A 391 11.79 -9.29 27.89
C SER A 391 12.63 -8.32 28.74
N ASN A 392 12.95 -7.14 28.19
CA ASN A 392 12.95 -5.90 28.96
C ASN A 392 12.89 -4.68 28.02
N VAL A 393 11.73 -4.03 28.07
CA VAL A 393 11.52 -2.67 27.60
C VAL A 393 12.28 -1.77 28.58
N ASN A 394 13.39 -1.18 28.15
CA ASN A 394 13.87 0.15 28.58
C ASN A 394 15.05 0.58 27.70
N GLY A 395 15.02 1.84 27.28
CA GLY A 395 15.88 2.40 26.24
C GLY A 395 17.38 2.25 26.48
N ALA A 396 18.02 1.48 25.61
CA ALA A 396 19.37 1.62 25.07
C ALA A 396 19.58 0.38 24.19
N THR A 397 19.54 0.53 22.87
CA THR A 397 19.70 -0.59 21.95
C THR A 397 21.12 -1.13 22.02
N SER A 398 21.35 -2.10 22.92
CA SER A 398 22.53 -2.95 22.93
C SER A 398 22.38 -3.98 21.80
N THR A 399 23.03 -3.70 20.68
CA THR A 399 23.22 -4.64 19.57
C THR A 399 24.26 -5.70 19.95
N ASP A 400 23.97 -6.53 20.95
CA ASP A 400 24.80 -7.66 21.34
C ASP A 400 24.10 -8.96 20.92
N SER A 401 24.29 -9.34 19.64
CA SER A 401 24.24 -10.71 19.09
C SER A 401 23.99 -10.79 17.58
N CYS A 402 23.81 -9.67 16.87
CA CYS A 402 23.73 -9.67 15.41
C CYS A 402 25.12 -9.56 14.76
N GLN A 403 25.78 -10.69 14.57
CA GLN A 403 27.08 -10.78 13.87
C GLN A 403 26.86 -11.09 12.39
N GLY A 404 27.09 -10.11 11.50
CA GLY A 404 27.29 -10.38 10.08
C GLY A 404 26.85 -9.25 9.14
N ILE A 405 27.80 -8.39 8.75
CA ILE A 405 27.62 -7.50 7.61
C ILE A 405 27.96 -8.28 6.35
N VAL A 406 26.93 -8.66 5.59
CA VAL A 406 27.09 -9.35 4.30
C VAL A 406 27.22 -8.31 3.19
N LEU A 407 28.48 -8.09 2.75
CA LEU A 407 28.69 -7.79 1.34
C LEU A 407 28.38 -9.05 0.54
N LEU A 408 27.38 -8.91 -0.31
CA LEU A 408 26.89 -9.88 -1.27
C LEU A 408 28.02 -10.73 -1.90
N LYS A 409 28.12 -11.98 -1.43
CA LYS A 409 29.08 -13.06 -1.76
C LYS A 409 30.54 -12.65 -1.99
N SER A 410 31.33 -12.73 -0.92
CA SER A 410 32.73 -13.20 -0.99
C SER A 410 32.97 -14.50 -0.20
N ALA A 411 31.95 -15.14 0.38
CA ALA A 411 32.12 -16.37 1.17
C ALA A 411 32.72 -17.55 0.36
N SER A 412 32.40 -17.65 -0.93
CA SER A 412 32.98 -18.68 -1.81
C SER A 412 34.40 -18.35 -2.30
N TYR A 413 34.85 -17.09 -2.21
CA TYR A 413 36.22 -16.69 -2.56
C TYR A 413 37.18 -16.80 -1.36
N PHE A 414 36.65 -16.77 -0.13
CA PHE A 414 37.43 -16.98 1.09
C PHE A 414 37.55 -18.45 1.51
N GLN A 415 36.64 -19.35 1.07
CA GLN A 415 36.90 -20.79 1.18
C GLN A 415 38.04 -21.26 0.26
N SER A 416 38.28 -20.61 -0.88
CA SER A 416 39.47 -20.83 -1.71
C SER A 416 40.76 -20.25 -1.11
N LEU A 417 40.67 -19.39 -0.09
CA LEU A 417 41.83 -18.91 0.69
C LEU A 417 42.27 -19.89 1.79
N ARG A 418 41.56 -21.02 1.98
CA ARG A 418 42.09 -22.17 2.75
C ARG A 418 43.34 -22.83 2.13
N MET A 419 43.80 -22.34 0.97
CA MET A 419 45.05 -22.79 0.32
C MET A 419 46.16 -21.71 0.27
N LEU A 420 46.11 -20.66 1.11
CA LEU A 420 47.32 -19.86 1.34
C LEU A 420 48.05 -20.36 2.59
N PRO A 421 49.34 -20.75 2.50
CA PRO A 421 50.11 -21.16 3.66
C PRO A 421 50.22 -19.99 4.64
N ARG A 422 50.18 -20.34 5.94
CA ARG A 422 50.41 -19.49 7.11
C ARG A 422 51.26 -18.26 6.76
N LEU A 423 50.66 -17.07 6.81
CA LEU A 423 51.44 -15.83 6.92
C LEU A 423 52.02 -15.78 8.32
N SER A 424 53.17 -16.43 8.48
CA SER A 424 54.06 -16.31 9.62
C SER A 424 54.63 -14.90 9.63
N PHE A 425 54.28 -14.10 10.64
CA PHE A 425 55.06 -12.93 11.00
C PHE A 425 56.28 -13.41 11.81
N CYS A 426 57.46 -13.25 11.23
CA CYS A 426 58.71 -13.28 11.98
C CYS A 426 58.80 -11.99 12.82
N PRO A 427 59.26 -12.04 14.09
CA PRO A 427 59.39 -10.85 14.91
C PRO A 427 60.74 -10.16 14.66
N ALA A 428 60.66 -8.92 14.19
CA ALA A 428 61.45 -7.73 14.56
C ALA A 428 61.34 -6.71 13.42
#